data_AF-A0A1I0JI47-F1
#
_entry.id   AF-A0A1I0JI47-F1
#
_cell.length_a   1.000
_cell.length_b   1.000
_cell.length_c   1.000
_cell.angle_alpha   90.00
_cell.angle_beta   90.00
_cell.angle_gamma   90.00
#
_symmetry.space_group_name_H-M   'P 1'
#
loop_
_entity.id
_entity.type
_entity.pdbx_description
1 polymer ?
#
loop_
_entity_poly.entity_id
_entity_poly.type
_entity_poly.pdbx_seq_one_letter_code
_entity_poly.pdbx_strand_id
1 'polypeptide(L)'
;MRHKKQKKKGNGRQNVLSIPNSLLQAAGIQPDTDLVIETIPGVILIGEEAPLSTVQQPFVDLFSAMGLTPKEVADVIKKGGFIYE
;
A
#
# COMPACT_ATOMS: atom_id res chain seq x y z
N MET A 1 -32.04 -38.48 -27.27
CA MET A 1 -31.94 -37.22 -26.48
C MET A 1 -30.49 -37.09 -25.99
N ARG A 2 -29.73 -36.12 -26.50
CA ARG A 2 -28.30 -35.95 -26.17
C ARG A 2 -28.16 -35.15 -24.86
N HIS A 3 -27.65 -35.79 -23.81
CA HIS A 3 -27.26 -35.09 -22.59
C HIS A 3 -26.09 -34.15 -22.90
N LYS A 4 -26.37 -32.85 -22.96
CA LYS A 4 -25.37 -31.79 -23.08
C LYS A 4 -24.65 -31.72 -21.73
N LYS A 5 -23.49 -32.39 -21.62
CA LYS A 5 -22.56 -32.24 -20.49
C LYS A 5 -22.21 -30.76 -20.39
N GLN A 6 -22.80 -30.05 -19.43
CA GLN A 6 -22.34 -28.73 -19.03
C GLN A 6 -20.90 -28.91 -18.54
N LYS A 7 -19.93 -28.42 -19.32
CA LYS A 7 -18.58 -28.16 -18.83
C LYS A 7 -18.73 -27.20 -17.65
N LYS A 8 -18.60 -27.71 -16.42
CA LYS A 8 -18.25 -26.87 -15.27
C LYS A 8 -16.97 -26.14 -15.67
N LYS A 9 -17.09 -24.86 -16.04
CA LYS A 9 -15.93 -23.96 -16.10
C LYS A 9 -15.29 -24.07 -14.71
N GLY A 10 -14.07 -24.58 -14.66
CA GLY A 10 -13.32 -24.67 -13.42
C GLY A 10 -13.38 -23.31 -12.77
N ASN A 11 -13.95 -23.26 -11.56
CA ASN A 11 -13.91 -22.08 -10.74
C ASN A 11 -12.46 -21.98 -10.26
N GLY A 12 -11.58 -21.47 -11.14
CA GLY A 12 -10.26 -21.03 -10.74
C GLY A 12 -10.55 -19.96 -9.72
N ARG A 13 -10.46 -20.31 -8.43
CA ARG A 13 -10.39 -19.34 -7.34
C ARG A 13 -9.18 -18.48 -7.69
N GLN A 14 -9.41 -17.36 -8.35
CA GLN A 14 -8.44 -16.30 -8.39
C GLN A 14 -8.23 -15.96 -6.91
N ASN A 15 -7.00 -16.13 -6.44
CA ASN A 15 -6.66 -15.78 -5.07
C ASN A 15 -6.71 -14.25 -4.97
N VAL A 16 -7.90 -13.71 -4.74
CA VAL A 16 -8.15 -12.28 -4.64
C VAL A 16 -8.07 -11.89 -3.16
N LEU A 17 -7.18 -10.95 -2.84
CA LEU A 17 -7.19 -10.26 -1.56
C LEU A 17 -8.31 -9.21 -1.59
N SER A 18 -9.38 -9.45 -0.82
CA SER A 18 -10.51 -8.53 -0.73
C SER A 18 -10.40 -7.73 0.57
N ILE A 19 -10.34 -6.40 0.46
CA ILE A 19 -10.37 -5.47 1.61
C ILE A 19 -11.81 -4.95 1.76
N PRO A 20 -12.50 -5.20 2.88
CA PRO A 20 -13.83 -4.64 3.10
C PRO A 20 -13.77 -3.13 3.39
N ASN A 21 -14.76 -2.38 2.90
CA ASN A 21 -14.84 -0.92 3.07
C ASN A 21 -14.75 -0.45 4.53
N SER A 22 -15.23 -1.26 5.49
CA SER A 22 -15.10 -0.96 6.92
C SER A 22 -13.64 -0.81 7.38
N LEU A 23 -12.69 -1.53 6.79
CA LEU A 23 -11.26 -1.38 7.10
C LEU A 23 -10.68 -0.10 6.50
N LEU A 24 -11.10 0.28 5.29
CA LEU A 24 -10.70 1.56 4.67
C LEU A 24 -11.21 2.73 5.52
N GLN A 25 -12.49 2.69 5.92
CA GLN A 25 -13.08 3.71 6.79
C GLN A 25 -12.39 3.80 8.15
N ALA A 26 -12.04 2.66 8.76
CA ALA A 26 -11.28 2.64 10.01
C ALA A 26 -9.87 3.25 9.86
N ALA A 27 -9.27 3.14 8.68
CA ALA A 27 -8.01 3.80 8.33
C ALA A 27 -8.18 5.28 7.91
N GLY A 28 -9.41 5.80 7.89
CA GLY A 28 -9.71 7.15 7.43
C GLY A 28 -9.70 7.34 5.91
N ILE A 29 -9.65 6.24 5.14
CA ILE A 29 -9.64 6.25 3.67
C ILE A 29 -11.09 6.19 3.17
N GLN A 30 -11.43 7.10 2.26
CA GLN A 30 -12.76 7.13 1.68
C GLN A 30 -12.97 5.94 0.71
N PRO A 31 -14.13 5.24 0.76
CA PRO A 31 -14.34 4.07 -0.09
C PRO A 31 -14.42 4.36 -1.60
N ASP A 32 -14.75 5.60 -1.96
CA ASP A 32 -15.04 6.02 -3.34
C ASP A 32 -13.89 6.83 -3.97
N THR A 33 -12.70 6.82 -3.35
CA THR A 33 -11.50 7.47 -3.88
C THR A 33 -10.62 6.48 -4.62
N ASP A 34 -9.77 7.01 -5.50
CA ASP A 34 -8.68 6.23 -6.08
C ASP A 34 -7.74 5.78 -4.97
N LEU A 35 -7.33 4.51 -5.02
CA LEU A 35 -6.39 3.92 -4.06
C LEU A 35 -5.01 3.79 -4.67
N VAL A 36 -4.01 4.28 -3.95
CA VAL A 36 -2.60 4.01 -4.24
C VAL A 36 -2.18 2.80 -3.41
N ILE A 37 -1.62 1.81 -4.10
CA ILE A 37 -1.10 0.59 -3.48
C ILE A 37 0.41 0.54 -3.70
N GLU A 38 1.16 0.49 -2.61
CA GLU A 38 2.61 0.28 -2.64
C GLU A 38 2.93 -1.03 -1.92
N THR A 39 3.77 -1.85 -2.55
CA THR A 39 4.21 -3.12 -1.98
C THR A 39 5.66 -3.01 -1.55
N ILE A 40 5.90 -3.35 -0.29
CA ILE A 40 7.25 -3.46 0.28
C ILE A 40 7.43 -4.88 0.84
N PRO A 41 8.67 -5.36 1.04
CA PRO A 41 8.89 -6.69 1.62
C PRO A 41 8.08 -6.92 2.90
N GLY A 42 7.14 -7.86 2.85
CA GLY A 42 6.31 -8.27 3.98
C GLY A 42 5.07 -7.42 4.26
N VAL A 43 4.84 -6.32 3.54
CA VAL A 43 3.69 -5.41 3.81
C VAL A 43 3.09 -4.85 2.51
N ILE A 44 1.77 -4.69 2.50
CA ILE A 44 1.02 -3.95 1.47
C ILE A 44 0.54 -2.66 2.11
N LEU A 45 0.95 -1.52 1.57
CA LEU A 45 0.50 -0.19 1.98
C LEU A 45 -0.63 0.27 1.05
N ILE A 46 -1.70 0.80 1.65
CA ILE A 46 -2.89 1.28 0.93
C ILE A 46 -3.18 2.69 1.46
N GLY A 47 -3.32 3.65 0.55
CA GLY A 47 -3.64 5.05 0.88
C GLY A 47 -4.30 5.78 -0.28
N GLU A 48 -4.71 7.03 -0.05
CA GLU A 48 -5.26 7.92 -1.10
C GLU A 48 -4.13 8.59 -1.92
N GLU A 49 -2.97 8.77 -1.30
CA GLU A 49 -1.71 9.25 -1.90
C GLU A 49 -0.61 8.23 -1.63
N ALA A 50 0.59 8.41 -2.19
CA ALA A 50 1.74 7.50 -2.06
C ALA A 50 2.05 7.15 -0.58
N PRO A 51 1.53 6.01 -0.05
CA PRO A 51 1.44 5.80 1.39
C PRO A 51 2.80 5.70 2.07
N LEU A 52 3.82 5.18 1.39
CA LEU A 52 5.19 5.11 1.90
C LEU A 52 5.77 6.51 2.11
N SER A 53 5.60 7.40 1.12
CA SER A 53 6.05 8.79 1.22
C SER A 53 5.32 9.52 2.34
N THR A 54 4.00 9.32 2.46
CA THR A 54 3.18 9.95 3.50
C THR A 54 3.63 9.53 4.91
N VAL A 55 3.93 8.25 5.13
CA VAL A 55 4.44 7.74 6.42
C VAL A 55 5.84 8.29 6.73
N GLN A 56 6.66 8.54 5.71
CA GLN A 56 8.00 9.10 5.88
C GLN A 56 8.00 10.61 6.15
N GLN A 57 6.98 11.35 5.68
CA GLN A 57 6.98 12.81 5.69
C GLN A 57 7.23 13.44 7.08
N PRO A 58 6.62 12.96 8.18
CA PRO A 58 6.90 13.53 9.51
C PRO A 58 8.38 13.42 9.91
N PHE A 59 9.06 12.36 9.49
CA PHE A 59 10.49 12.20 9.73
C PHE A 59 11.31 13.14 8.85
N VAL A 60 10.94 13.28 7.57
CA VAL A 60 11.56 14.24 6.66
C VAL A 60 11.51 15.65 7.26
N ASP A 61 10.32 16.06 7.73
CA ASP A 61 10.10 17.38 8.30
C ASP A 61 10.90 17.59 9.59
N LEU A 62 10.89 16.60 10.49
CA LEU A 62 11.66 16.63 11.73
C LEU A 62 13.16 16.77 11.49
N PHE A 63 13.72 15.93 10.62
CA PHE A 63 15.16 15.95 10.33
C PHE A 63 15.57 17.24 9.61
N SER A 64 14.73 17.73 8.70
CA SER A 64 14.94 19.03 8.05
C SER A 64 14.92 20.19 9.06
N ALA A 65 14.00 20.16 10.03
CA ALA A 65 13.92 21.17 11.09
C ALA A 65 15.13 21.14 12.04
N MET A 66 15.79 19.98 12.18
CA MET A 66 17.06 19.85 12.92
C MET A 66 18.28 20.35 12.11
N GLY A 67 18.08 20.82 10.88
CA GLY A 67 19.11 21.42 10.04
C GLY A 67 19.84 20.43 9.14
N LEU A 68 19.35 19.20 8.97
CA LEU A 68 19.94 18.25 8.02
C LEU A 68 19.66 18.69 6.58
N THR A 69 20.64 18.50 5.72
CA THR A 69 20.46 18.68 4.27
C THR A 69 19.53 17.60 3.71
N PRO A 70 18.87 17.82 2.56
CA PRO A 70 18.00 16.81 1.96
C PRO A 70 18.68 15.45 1.73
N LYS A 71 19.98 15.45 1.43
CA LYS A 71 20.78 14.23 1.28
C LYS A 71 20.93 13.50 2.61
N GLU A 72 21.26 14.21 3.68
CA GLU A 72 21.40 13.62 5.02
C GLU A 72 20.07 13.08 5.55
N VAL A 73 18.97 13.79 5.29
CA VAL A 73 17.61 13.30 5.60
C VAL A 73 17.33 11.99 4.87
N ALA A 74 17.58 11.93 3.56
CA ALA A 74 17.41 10.71 2.78
C ALA A 74 18.29 9.56 3.30
N ASP A 75 19.55 9.83 3.66
CA ASP A 75 20.47 8.84 4.22
C ASP A 75 20.00 8.31 5.59
N VAL A 76 19.45 9.18 6.45
CA VAL A 76 18.89 8.79 7.76
C VAL A 76 17.64 7.93 7.59
N ILE A 77 16.73 8.33 6.70
CA ILE A 77 15.52 7.54 6.37
C ILE A 77 15.91 6.18 5.80
N LYS A 78 16.93 6.14 4.92
CA LYS A 78 17.52 4.89 4.41
C LYS A 78 18.04 3.99 5.51
N LYS A 79 18.89 4.52 6.39
CA LYS A 79 19.49 3.74 7.49
C LYS A 79 18.46 3.31 8.53
N GLY A 80 17.40 4.09 8.72
CA GLY A 80 16.29 3.76 9.62
C GLY A 80 15.38 2.64 9.12
N GLY A 81 15.59 2.13 7.89
CA GLY A 81 14.78 1.06 7.31
C GLY A 81 13.44 1.53 6.75
N PHE A 82 13.31 2.83 6.49
CA PHE A 82 12.07 3.41 5.96
C PHE A 82 11.98 3.36 4.44
N ILE A 83 13.01 2.92 3.72
CA ILE A 83 12.92 2.63 2.28
C ILE A 83 13.19 1.17 1.99
N TYR A 84 12.56 0.70 0.91
CA TYR A 84 12.68 -0.66 0.39
C TYR A 84 13.01 -0.57 -1.11
N GLU A 85 14.12 -1.18 -1.52
CA GLU A 85 14.50 -1.41 -2.92
C GLU A 85 13.94 -2.75 -3.42
#